data_AF-A0A539D7Q5-F1
#
_entry.id   AF-A0A539D7Q5-F1
#
_cell.length_a   1.000
_cell.length_b   1.000
_cell.length_c   1.000
_cell.angle_alpha   90.00
_cell.angle_beta   90.00
_cell.angle_gamma   90.00
#
_symmetry.space_group_name_H-M   'P 1'
#
loop_
_entity.id
_entity.type
_entity.pdbx_description
1 polymer ?
#
loop_
_entity_poly.entity_id
_entity_poly.type
_entity_poly.pdbx_seq_one_letter_code
_entity_poly.pdbx_strand_id
1 'polypeptide(L)' 'MRASGMGAKVIVTEVKPTMALKAHLDGYQVMKMDDAAKVGDIFITATGMKDVIVTRHFQRMKDGAIICNTGHYDCEINLG' A
#
# COMPACT_ATOMS: atom_id res chain seq x y z
N MET A 1 2.02 8.39 -11.64
CA MET A 1 2.83 7.49 -10.80
C MET A 1 3.67 6.58 -11.70
N ARG A 2 4.97 6.30 -11.38
CA ARG A 2 5.86 5.51 -12.26
C ARG A 2 5.35 4.08 -12.52
N ALA A 3 4.85 3.39 -11.50
CA ALA A 3 4.31 2.03 -11.63
C ALA A 3 3.17 1.94 -12.65
N SER A 4 2.26 2.92 -12.66
CA SER A 4 1.17 2.99 -13.65
C SER A 4 1.70 3.20 -15.08
N GLY A 5 2.74 4.02 -15.26
CA GLY A 5 3.40 4.18 -16.56
C GLY A 5 4.11 2.92 -17.08
N MET A 6 4.39 1.96 -16.19
CA MET A 6 4.96 0.65 -16.53
C MET A 6 3.89 -0.44 -16.70
N GLY A 7 2.59 -0.08 -16.69
CA GLY A 7 1.48 -1.02 -16.91
C GLY A 7 0.92 -1.68 -15.65
N ALA A 8 1.36 -1.28 -14.45
CA ALA A 8 0.82 -1.84 -13.22
C ALA A 8 -0.60 -1.32 -12.91
N LYS A 9 -1.45 -2.19 -12.37
CA LYS A 9 -2.71 -1.78 -11.75
C LYS A 9 -2.42 -1.23 -10.34
N VAL A 10 -2.43 0.09 -10.23
CA VAL A 10 -2.07 0.78 -8.99
C VAL A 10 -3.28 0.91 -8.06
N ILE A 11 -3.06 0.51 -6.81
CA ILE A 11 -3.98 0.70 -5.68
C ILE A 11 -3.33 1.65 -4.69
N VAL A 12 -4.10 2.62 -4.18
CA VAL A 12 -3.65 3.57 -3.15
C VAL A 12 -4.41 3.28 -1.85
N THR A 13 -3.67 3.22 -0.74
CA THR A 13 -4.23 3.15 0.62
C THR A 13 -3.94 4.48 1.31
N GLU A 14 -4.96 5.21 1.71
CA GLU A 14 -4.79 6.54 2.29
C GLU A 14 -5.84 6.81 3.38
N VAL A 15 -5.40 7.46 4.46
CA VAL A 15 -6.28 7.78 5.61
C VAL A 15 -6.86 9.18 5.49
N LYS A 16 -6.16 10.10 4.79
CA LYS A 16 -6.62 11.48 4.59
C LYS A 16 -7.64 11.53 3.43
N PRO A 17 -8.90 11.93 3.68
CA PRO A 17 -9.94 11.91 2.65
C PRO A 17 -9.63 12.75 1.41
N THR A 18 -8.97 13.90 1.59
CA THR A 18 -8.59 14.79 0.50
C THR A 18 -7.53 14.18 -0.42
N MET A 19 -6.55 13.47 0.14
CA MET A 19 -5.51 12.78 -0.62
C MET A 19 -6.05 11.52 -1.29
N ALA A 20 -6.93 10.79 -0.61
CA ALA A 20 -7.68 9.68 -1.18
C ALA A 20 -8.52 10.13 -2.40
N LEU A 21 -9.26 11.23 -2.27
CA LEU A 21 -10.04 11.81 -3.38
C LEU A 21 -9.13 12.18 -4.54
N LYS A 22 -7.99 12.82 -4.28
CA LYS A 22 -7.01 13.15 -5.33
C LYS A 22 -6.51 11.90 -6.05
N ALA A 23 -6.14 10.84 -5.33
CA ALA A 23 -5.71 9.58 -5.93
C ALA A 23 -6.80 8.96 -6.82
N HIS A 24 -8.06 9.08 -6.42
CA HIS A 24 -9.18 8.62 -7.22
C HIS A 24 -9.36 9.44 -8.50
N LEU A 25 -9.26 10.78 -8.41
CA LEU A 25 -9.29 11.67 -9.58
C LEU A 25 -8.13 11.43 -10.54
N ASP A 26 -6.97 11.04 -10.02
CA ASP A 26 -5.80 10.63 -10.81
C ASP A 26 -5.95 9.22 -11.43
N GLY A 27 -7.11 8.57 -11.26
CA GLY A 27 -7.46 7.29 -11.88
C GLY A 27 -7.04 6.04 -11.10
N TYR A 28 -6.60 6.18 -9.85
CA TYR A 28 -6.19 5.05 -9.02
C TYR A 28 -7.36 4.50 -8.20
N GLN A 29 -7.34 3.18 -7.99
CA GLN A 29 -8.29 2.54 -7.08
C GLN A 29 -7.85 2.81 -5.63
N VAL A 30 -8.76 3.34 -4.81
CA VAL A 30 -8.49 3.60 -3.39
C VAL A 30 -9.17 2.55 -2.53
N MET A 31 -8.44 1.93 -1.61
CA MET A 31 -9.00 0.95 -0.68
C MET A 31 -8.27 0.95 0.67
N LYS A 32 -8.86 0.27 1.65
CA LYS A 32 -8.19 0.00 2.93
C LYS A 32 -7.08 -1.04 2.75
N MET A 33 -6.03 -0.95 3.56
CA MET A 33 -4.92 -1.91 3.51
C MET A 33 -5.38 -3.36 3.75
N ASP A 34 -6.39 -3.56 4.61
CA ASP A 34 -7.00 -4.87 4.87
C ASP A 34 -7.58 -5.54 3.61
N ASP A 35 -8.07 -4.75 2.65
CA ASP A 35 -8.60 -5.25 1.39
C ASP A 35 -7.52 -5.31 0.31
N ALA A 36 -6.59 -4.35 0.30
CA ALA A 36 -5.44 -4.34 -0.60
C ALA A 36 -4.55 -5.57 -0.39
N ALA A 37 -4.37 -5.99 0.87
CA ALA A 37 -3.54 -7.14 1.22
C ALA A 37 -3.95 -8.41 0.46
N LYS A 38 -5.25 -8.61 0.21
CA LYS A 38 -5.77 -9.82 -0.46
C LYS A 38 -5.42 -9.89 -1.95
N VAL A 39 -5.22 -8.73 -2.59
CA VAL A 39 -5.17 -8.63 -4.06
C VAL A 39 -3.83 -8.11 -4.58
N GLY A 40 -3.05 -7.40 -3.75
CA GLY A 40 -1.77 -6.83 -4.13
C GLY A 40 -0.68 -7.90 -4.32
N ASP A 41 0.17 -7.66 -5.30
CA ASP A 41 1.38 -8.47 -5.57
C ASP A 41 2.65 -7.76 -5.08
N ILE A 42 2.63 -6.42 -5.08
CA ILE A 42 3.73 -5.57 -4.63
C ILE A 42 3.15 -4.50 -3.71
N PHE A 43 3.72 -4.36 -2.52
CA PHE A 43 3.33 -3.40 -1.50
C PHE A 43 4.48 -2.43 -1.22
N ILE A 44 4.18 -1.13 -1.30
CA ILE A 44 5.15 -0.06 -1.06
C ILE A 44 4.59 0.86 0.03
N THR A 45 5.27 0.97 1.16
CA THR A 45 4.93 1.93 2.23
C THR A 45 5.73 3.22 2.06
N ALA A 46 5.03 4.35 2.08
CA ALA A 46 5.59 5.68 1.86
C ALA A 46 4.86 6.74 2.70
N THR A 47 4.44 6.37 3.92
CA THR A 47 3.48 7.13 4.71
C THR A 47 4.13 7.97 5.81
N GLY A 48 5.34 7.60 6.24
CA GLY A 48 6.00 8.12 7.44
C GLY A 48 5.33 7.69 8.76
N MET A 49 4.39 6.74 8.70
CA MET A 49 3.62 6.27 9.86
C MET A 49 4.02 4.85 10.23
N LYS A 50 4.01 4.54 11.53
CA LYS A 50 4.25 3.18 12.00
C LYS A 50 3.05 2.26 11.75
N ASP A 51 3.30 0.96 11.73
CA ASP A 51 2.26 -0.08 11.73
C ASP A 51 1.30 -0.03 10.51
N VAL A 52 1.81 0.37 9.35
CA VAL A 52 1.05 0.44 8.08
C VAL A 52 0.81 -0.98 7.56
N ILE A 53 1.87 -1.79 7.51
CA ILE A 53 1.79 -3.20 7.21
C ILE A 53 2.09 -3.96 8.49
N VAL A 54 1.11 -4.74 8.95
CA VAL A 54 1.22 -5.53 10.16
C VAL A 54 0.99 -7.01 9.89
N THR A 55 1.27 -7.88 10.87
CA THR A 55 1.12 -9.34 10.78
C THR A 55 -0.21 -9.79 10.17
N ARG A 56 -1.35 -9.16 10.54
CA ARG A 56 -2.67 -9.51 9.96
C ARG A 56 -2.80 -9.19 8.47
N HIS A 57 -2.08 -8.17 7.98
CA HIS A 57 -2.06 -7.85 6.55
C HIS A 57 -1.21 -8.90 5.83
N PHE A 58 -0.04 -9.22 6.39
CA PHE A 58 0.87 -10.23 5.85
C PHE A 58 0.20 -11.60 5.68
N GLN A 59 -0.56 -12.05 6.68
CA GLN A 59 -1.31 -13.31 6.63
C GLN A 59 -2.37 -13.39 5.51
N ARG A 60 -2.73 -12.25 4.92
CA ARG A 60 -3.74 -12.17 3.84
C ARG A 60 -3.11 -11.92 2.47
N MET A 61 -1.80 -11.71 2.42
CA MET A 61 -1.06 -11.51 1.18
C MET A 61 -0.96 -12.81 0.39
N LYS A 62 -0.81 -12.67 -0.92
CA LYS A 62 -0.50 -13.81 -1.80
C LYS A 62 0.88 -14.34 -1.47
N ASP A 63 1.06 -15.65 -1.69
CA ASP A 63 2.40 -16.23 -1.66
C ASP A 63 3.29 -15.57 -2.73
N GLY A 64 4.54 -15.27 -2.38
CA GLY A 64 5.47 -14.53 -3.23
C GLY A 64 5.21 -13.03 -3.35
N ALA A 65 4.30 -12.44 -2.56
CA ALA A 65 4.10 -10.99 -2.52
C ALA A 65 5.37 -10.26 -2.07
N ILE A 66 5.66 -9.13 -2.72
CA ILE A 66 6.85 -8.31 -2.44
C ILE A 66 6.44 -7.13 -1.58
N ILE A 67 7.19 -6.87 -0.50
CA ILE A 67 6.98 -5.73 0.40
C ILE A 67 8.24 -4.87 0.42
N CYS A 68 8.05 -3.56 0.28
CA CYS A 68 9.13 -2.58 0.33
C CYS A 68 8.69 -1.36 1.14
N ASN A 69 9.62 -0.83 1.95
CA ASN A 69 9.46 0.46 2.60
C ASN A 69 10.33 1.50 1.89
N THR A 70 9.75 2.64 1.53
CA THR A 70 10.50 3.81 1.02
C THR A 70 10.42 5.00 1.97
N GLY A 71 9.84 4.82 3.15
CA GLY A 71 9.82 5.81 4.22
C GLY A 71 11.20 6.07 4.83
N HIS A 72 11.32 7.14 5.60
CA HIS A 72 12.57 7.48 6.29
C HIS A 72 12.88 6.54 7.47
N TYR A 73 11.85 5.89 8.01
CA TYR A 73 11.94 4.98 9.16
C TYR A 73 11.41 3.60 8.79
N ASP A 74 12.06 2.56 9.31
CA ASP A 74 11.68 1.15 9.08
C ASP A 74 10.40 0.72 9.81
N CYS A 75 9.83 1.60 10.64
CA CYS A 75 8.68 1.30 11.48
C CYS A 75 7.34 1.17 10.73
N GLU A 76 7.31 1.47 9.42
CA GLU A 76 6.09 1.33 8.61
C GLU A 76 5.66 -0.15 8.48
N ILE A 77 6.62 -1.08 8.59
CA ILE A 77 6.38 -2.54 8.51
C ILE A 77 6.67 -3.14 9.89
N ASN A 78 5.67 -3.80 10.48
CA ASN A 78 5.79 -4.43 11.79
C ASN A 78 5.20 -5.85 11.76
N LEU A 79 6.06 -6.86 11.78
CA LEU A 79 5.64 -8.26 11.70
C LEU A 79 5.61 -8.98 13.06
N GLY A 80 5.98 -8.30 14.15
CA GLY A 80 6.14 -8.87 15.49
C GLY A 80 7.54 -8.65 16.04
#